data_AF-A0AA43DA15-F1
#
_entry.id   AF-A0AA43DA15-F1
#
_cell.length_a   1.000
_cell.length_b   1.000
_cell.length_c   1.000
_cell.angle_alpha   90.00
_cell.angle_beta   90.00
_cell.angle_gamma   90.00
#
_symmetry.space_group_name_H-M   'P 1'
#
loop_
_entity.id
_entity.type
_entity.pdbx_description
1 polymer ?
#
loop_
_entity_poly.entity_id
_entity_poly.type
_entity_poly.pdbx_seq_one_letter_code
_entity_poly.pdbx_strand_id
1 'polypeptide(L)'
;DAGVKLPKFVSGLQNNLKVAVVDEHKCTVTSNITANLSGMPGLLLGSLLKKNFTKQIHGFLQDWKIYAETGEVSESKKREIAKFAAQEKK
;
A
#
# COMPACT_ATOMS: atom_id res chain seq x y z
N ASP A 1 1.61 -17.93 -4.35
CA ASP A 1 0.77 -16.73 -4.22
C ASP A 1 0.02 -16.70 -2.90
N ALA A 2 0.49 -15.90 -1.95
CA ALA A 2 -0.29 -15.57 -0.75
C ALA A 2 -1.43 -14.64 -1.18
N GLY A 3 -2.48 -15.23 -1.75
CA GLY A 3 -3.65 -14.51 -2.22
C GLY A 3 -4.31 -13.79 -1.05
N VAL A 4 -4.08 -12.48 -0.94
CA VAL A 4 -4.77 -11.61 0.00
C VAL A 4 -6.27 -11.83 -0.19
N LYS A 5 -6.93 -12.46 0.79
CA LYS A 5 -8.39 -12.61 0.77
C LYS A 5 -9.00 -11.24 0.94
N LEU A 6 -9.34 -10.61 -0.18
CA LEU A 6 -10.12 -9.39 -0.18
C LEU A 6 -11.52 -9.67 0.41
N PRO A 7 -12.12 -8.70 1.12
CA PRO A 7 -13.50 -8.84 1.56
C PRO A 7 -14.42 -9.12 0.37
N LYS A 8 -15.46 -9.94 0.56
CA LYS A 8 -16.39 -10.35 -0.53
C LYS A 8 -17.11 -9.17 -1.21
N PHE A 9 -17.19 -8.02 -0.55
CA PHE A 9 -17.76 -6.80 -1.10
C PHE A 9 -16.78 -6.01 -1.99
N VAL A 10 -15.54 -6.48 -2.14
CA VAL A 10 -14.52 -5.90 -3.03
C VAL A 10 -14.36 -6.85 -4.21
N SER A 11 -14.88 -6.45 -5.39
CA SER A 11 -14.88 -7.28 -6.60
C SER A 11 -13.75 -6.96 -7.58
N GLY A 12 -12.98 -5.90 -7.31
CA GLY A 12 -11.81 -5.52 -8.07
C GLY A 12 -10.93 -4.58 -7.28
N LEU A 13 -9.62 -4.72 -7.42
CA LEU A 13 -8.62 -3.84 -6.84
C LEU A 13 -7.49 -3.66 -7.85
N GLN A 14 -7.23 -2.41 -8.23
CA GLN A 14 -6.18 -2.05 -9.18
C GLN A 14 -5.35 -0.91 -8.60
N ASN A 15 -4.04 -0.93 -8.85
CA ASN A 15 -3.14 0.18 -8.54
C ASN A 15 -2.44 0.60 -9.82
N ASN A 16 -2.66 1.84 -10.26
CA ASN A 16 -1.89 2.46 -11.32
C ASN A 16 -0.78 3.31 -10.69
N LEU A 17 0.44 2.77 -10.73
CA LEU A 17 1.65 3.39 -10.23
C LEU A 17 2.39 4.08 -11.39
N LYS A 18 2.66 5.37 -11.25
CA LYS A 18 3.38 6.18 -12.22
C LYS A 18 4.58 6.83 -11.56
N VAL A 19 5.73 6.75 -12.22
CA VAL A 19 6.94 7.50 -11.87
C VAL A 19 7.21 8.50 -12.98
N ALA A 20 7.38 9.76 -12.62
CA ALA A 20 7.70 10.84 -13.55
C ALA A 20 8.96 11.56 -13.08
N VAL A 21 9.96 11.68 -13.96
CA VAL A 21 11.17 12.45 -13.67
C VAL A 21 10.79 13.93 -13.61
N VAL A 22 11.28 14.63 -12.58
CA VAL A 22 11.14 16.07 -12.43
C VAL A 22 12.44 16.75 -12.87
N ASP A 23 13.58 16.25 -12.38
CA ASP A 23 14.94 16.64 -12.78
C ASP A 23 15.93 15.48 -12.52
N GLU A 24 17.23 15.70 -12.72
CA GLU A 24 18.29 14.68 -12.55
C GLU A 24 18.36 14.06 -11.13
N HIS A 25 17.79 14.71 -10.13
CA HIS A 25 17.84 14.29 -8.72
C HIS A 25 16.46 14.13 -8.08
N LYS A 26 15.38 14.36 -8.83
CA LYS A 26 14.01 14.34 -8.30
C LYS A 26 13.07 13.62 -9.24
N CYS A 27 12.20 12.80 -8.66
CA CYS A 27 11.05 12.23 -9.36
C CYS A 27 9.78 12.40 -8.52
N THR A 28 8.65 12.35 -9.20
CA THR A 28 7.33 12.25 -8.59
C THR A 28 6.83 10.83 -8.77
N VAL A 29 6.44 10.20 -7.67
CA VAL A 29 5.74 8.92 -7.68
C VAL A 29 4.28 9.16 -7.35
N THR A 30 3.38 8.66 -8.19
CA THR A 30 1.93 8.73 -7.99
C THR A 30 1.35 7.34 -8.01
N SER A 31 0.51 7.02 -7.03
CA SER A 31 -0.23 5.76 -6.96
C SER A 31 -1.72 6.05 -6.94
N ASN A 32 -2.44 5.52 -7.93
CA ASN A 32 -3.89 5.64 -8.05
C ASN A 32 -4.53 4.27 -7.83
N ILE A 33 -5.07 4.06 -6.63
CA ILE A 33 -5.72 2.80 -6.26
C ILE A 33 -7.22 2.93 -6.51
N THR A 34 -7.76 2.01 -7.31
CA THR A 34 -9.19 1.90 -7.62
C THR A 34 -9.72 0.57 -7.10
N ALA A 35 -10.85 0.61 -6.39
CA ALA A 35 -11.51 -0.59 -5.89
C ALA A 35 -13.00 -0.57 -6.26
N ASN A 36 -13.49 -1.69 -6.79
CA ASN A 36 -14.91 -1.88 -7.07
C ASN A 36 -15.57 -2.45 -5.82
N LEU A 37 -16.52 -1.70 -5.25
CA LEU A 37 -17.23 -2.07 -4.03
C LEU A 37 -18.69 -2.38 -4.35
N SER A 38 -19.24 -3.44 -3.75
CA SER A 38 -20.61 -3.90 -4.00
C SER A 38 -21.46 -3.99 -2.73
N GLY A 39 -22.78 -3.82 -2.93
CA GLY A 39 -23.80 -3.98 -1.89
C GLY A 39 -23.74 -2.95 -0.75
N MET A 40 -24.56 -3.17 0.27
CA MET A 40 -24.62 -2.33 1.47
C MET A 40 -23.26 -2.19 2.19
N PRO A 41 -22.44 -3.26 2.33
CA PRO A 41 -21.13 -3.11 2.95
C PRO A 41 -20.21 -2.17 2.17
N GLY A 42 -20.24 -2.20 0.83
CA GLY A 42 -19.46 -1.28 0.01
C GLY A 42 -19.84 0.18 0.24
N LEU A 43 -21.14 0.47 0.38
CA LEU A 43 -21.63 1.82 0.65
C LEU A 43 -21.25 2.31 2.06
N LEU A 44 -21.43 1.48 3.08
CA LEU A 44 -21.20 1.86 4.49
C LEU A 44 -19.71 1.89 4.85
N LEU A 45 -18.93 0.93 4.34
CA LEU A 45 -17.53 0.74 4.69
C LEU A 45 -16.56 1.37 3.69
N GLY A 46 -17.04 1.86 2.54
CA GLY A 46 -16.17 2.41 1.48
C GLY A 46 -15.29 3.56 1.96
N SER A 47 -15.82 4.47 2.78
CA SER A 47 -15.04 5.58 3.36
C SER A 47 -13.95 5.08 4.32
N LEU A 48 -14.27 4.09 5.17
CA LEU A 48 -13.31 3.48 6.08
C LEU A 48 -12.20 2.74 5.30
N LEU A 49 -12.58 1.99 4.27
CA LEU A 49 -11.65 1.29 3.40
C LEU A 49 -10.71 2.28 2.70
N LYS A 50 -11.25 3.36 2.13
CA LYS A 50 -10.46 4.43 1.51
C LYS A 50 -9.45 5.03 2.48
N LYS A 51 -9.87 5.40 3.69
CA LYS A 51 -8.97 5.94 4.74
C LYS A 51 -7.85 4.96 5.10
N ASN A 52 -8.18 3.68 5.25
CA ASN A 52 -7.19 2.65 5.55
C ASN A 52 -6.19 2.49 4.40
N PHE A 53 -6.64 2.41 3.15
CA PHE A 53 -5.75 2.36 1.99
C PHE A 53 -4.89 3.62 1.85
N THR A 54 -5.45 4.82 2.06
CA THR A 54 -4.69 6.07 2.06
C THR A 54 -3.58 6.07 3.10
N LYS A 55 -3.84 5.57 4.31
CA LYS A 55 -2.81 5.45 5.35
C LYS A 55 -1.71 4.47 4.93
N GLN A 56 -2.09 3.30 4.42
CA GLN A 56 -1.13 2.27 4.03
C GLN A 56 -0.28 2.70 2.83
N ILE A 57 -0.88 3.35 1.82
CA ILE A 57 -0.13 3.79 0.65
C ILE A 57 0.85 4.92 1.01
N HIS A 58 0.49 5.79 1.97
CA HIS A 58 1.41 6.81 2.45
C HIS A 58 2.64 6.19 3.12
N GLY A 59 2.44 5.19 3.98
CA GLY A 59 3.54 4.44 4.58
C GLY A 59 4.41 3.73 3.54
N PHE A 60 3.77 3.04 2.58
CA PHE A 60 4.47 2.39 1.47
C PHE A 60 5.32 3.37 0.65
N LEU A 61 4.75 4.52 0.26
CA LEU A 61 5.49 5.53 -0.53
C LEU A 61 6.66 6.11 0.27
N GLN A 62 6.52 6.27 1.57
CA GLN A 62 7.60 6.74 2.43
C GLN A 62 8.73 5.71 2.54
N ASP A 63 8.40 4.43 2.74
CA ASP A 63 9.38 3.34 2.75
C ASP A 63 10.11 3.26 1.40
N TRP A 64 9.36 3.41 0.31
CA TRP A 64 9.92 3.35 -1.04
C TRP A 64 10.84 4.54 -1.33
N LYS A 65 10.47 5.73 -0.87
CA LYS A 65 11.31 6.93 -0.92
C LYS A 65 12.63 6.71 -0.17
N ILE A 66 12.58 6.25 1.09
CA ILE A 66 13.77 6.01 1.90
C ILE A 66 14.71 5.05 1.16
N TYR A 67 14.19 3.93 0.68
CA TYR A 67 15.00 2.95 -0.04
C TYR A 67 15.62 3.51 -1.32
N ALA A 68 14.85 4.29 -2.09
CA ALA A 68 15.35 4.91 -3.33
C ALA A 68 16.45 5.95 -3.06
N GLU A 69 16.38 6.68 -1.94
CA GLU A 69 17.32 7.74 -1.60
C GLU A 69 18.56 7.23 -0.85
N THR A 70 18.45 6.17 -0.05
CA THR A 70 19.53 5.71 0.84
C THR A 70 20.06 4.32 0.50
N GLY A 71 19.30 3.50 -0.25
CA GLY A 71 19.58 2.08 -0.45
C GLY A 71 19.24 1.19 0.76
N GLU A 72 18.73 1.77 1.85
CA GLU A 72 18.41 1.04 3.08
C GLU A 72 16.90 0.82 3.26
N VAL A 73 16.54 -0.31 3.86
CA VAL A 73 15.15 -0.57 4.27
C VAL A 73 14.80 0.35 5.44
N SER A 74 13.60 0.96 5.41
CA SER A 74 13.13 1.82 6.49
C SER A 74 13.00 1.09 7.83
N GLU A 75 13.18 1.81 8.93
CA GLU A 75 13.02 1.26 10.28
C GLU A 75 11.61 0.74 10.56
N SER A 76 10.59 1.43 10.04
CA SER A 76 9.19 0.96 10.05
C SER A 76 9.08 -0.42 9.41
N LYS A 77 9.66 -0.58 8.21
CA LYS A 77 9.57 -1.83 7.46
C LYS A 77 10.36 -2.96 8.11
N LYS A 78 11.55 -2.67 8.65
CA LYS A 78 12.34 -3.64 9.44
C LYS A 78 11.53 -4.19 10.61
N ARG A 79 10.82 -3.33 11.36
CA ARG A 79 9.96 -3.75 12.48
C ARG A 79 8.80 -4.62 12.03
N GLU A 80 8.17 -4.30 10.89
CA GLU A 80 7.09 -5.14 10.33
C GLU A 80 7.59 -6.52 9.90
N ILE A 81 8.72 -6.58 9.20
CA ILE A 81 9.33 -7.84 8.75
C ILE A 81 9.66 -8.72 9.97
N ALA A 82 10.26 -8.13 11.02
CA ALA A 82 10.56 -8.85 12.26
C ALA A 82 9.28 -9.40 12.93
N LYS A 83 8.19 -8.61 12.92
CA LYS A 83 6.90 -9.03 13.46
C LYS A 83 6.31 -10.21 12.67
N PHE A 84 6.33 -10.17 11.34
CA PHE A 84 5.84 -11.28 10.51
C PHE A 84 6.68 -12.54 10.67
N ALA A 85 8.01 -12.42 10.69
CA ALA A 85 8.90 -13.55 10.93
C ALA A 85 8.68 -14.21 12.30
N ALA A 86 8.28 -13.44 13.32
CA ALA A 86 7.92 -13.98 14.64
C ALA A 86 6.55 -14.67 14.65
N GLN A 87 5.64 -14.29 13.74
CA GLN A 87 4.31 -14.89 13.60
C GLN A 87 4.35 -16.22 12.84
N GLU A 88 5.22 -16.37 11.84
CA GLU A 88 5.37 -17.62 11.07
C GLU A 88 6.02 -18.76 11.88
N LYS A 89 6.66 -18.43 13.00
CA LYS A 89 7.28 -19.42 13.92
C LYS A 89 6.31 -19.93 15.00
N LYS A 90 5.08 -19.43 15.04
CA LYS A 90 4.03 -19.84 15.98
C LYS A 90 2.99 -20.69 15.27
#